data_AF-A0A7Y8J4C4-F1
#
_entry.id   AF-A0A7Y8J4C4-F1
#
_cell.length_a   1.000
_cell.length_b   1.000
_cell.length_c   1.000
_cell.angle_alpha   90.00
_cell.angle_beta   90.00
_cell.angle_gamma   90.00
#
_symmetry.space_group_name_H-M   'P 1'
#
loop_
_entity.id
_entity.type
_entity.pdbx_description
1 polymer ?
#
loop_
_entity_poly.entity_id
_entity_poly.type
_entity_poly.pdbx_seq_one_letter_code
_entity_poly.pdbx_strand_id
1 'polypeptide(L)'
;MKNAIVFFALITLLASTNIYPQISLQIGGGLGYISPTGDYAGSTIDFYNGTNYGMSSGFNYHAKARVGLLGLNLFGIIEYSTVSGDGESEPGKGEVENSHSIFSIKAGPEFNISPPLSPVGFYVDGFISVNTFSGTVNFQGVAEVPSGEYELSNQTR
;
A
#
# COMPACT_ATOMS: atom_id res chain seq x y z
N MET A 1 -36.42 -8.44 29.91
CA MET A 1 -35.61 -9.69 29.94
C MET A 1 -35.78 -10.53 28.68
N LYS A 2 -37.00 -10.88 28.25
CA LYS A 2 -37.23 -11.66 27.00
C LYS A 2 -36.53 -11.09 25.76
N ASN A 3 -36.62 -9.77 25.52
CA ASN A 3 -36.01 -9.13 24.35
C ASN A 3 -34.47 -9.14 24.38
N ALA A 4 -33.87 -9.07 25.57
CA ALA A 4 -32.41 -9.16 25.74
C ALA A 4 -31.92 -10.58 25.46
N ILE A 5 -32.66 -11.61 25.90
CA ILE A 5 -32.35 -13.01 25.62
C ILE A 5 -32.47 -13.31 24.12
N VAL A 6 -33.50 -12.78 23.45
CA VAL A 6 -33.67 -12.94 22.00
C VAL A 6 -32.56 -12.24 21.23
N PHE A 7 -32.18 -11.02 21.63
CA PHE A 7 -31.08 -10.28 21.01
C PHE A 7 -29.74 -11.00 21.21
N PHE A 8 -29.47 -11.50 22.42
CA PHE A 8 -28.26 -12.25 22.73
C PHE A 8 -28.22 -13.57 21.97
N ALA A 9 -29.33 -14.31 21.90
CA ALA A 9 -29.45 -15.53 21.11
C ALA A 9 -29.24 -15.26 19.61
N LEU A 10 -29.76 -14.16 19.08
CA LEU A 10 -29.54 -13.74 17.70
C LEU A 10 -28.07 -13.45 17.42
N ILE A 11 -27.39 -12.71 18.31
CA ILE A 11 -25.94 -12.46 18.20
C ILE A 11 -25.16 -13.77 18.26
N THR A 12 -25.52 -14.69 19.16
CA THR A 12 -24.80 -15.96 19.32
C THR A 12 -24.97 -16.86 18.09
N LEU A 13 -26.16 -16.86 17.48
CA LEU A 13 -26.46 -17.60 16.26
C LEU A 13 -25.81 -16.97 15.01
N LEU A 14 -25.68 -15.64 14.98
CA LEU A 14 -24.95 -14.92 13.93
C LEU A 14 -23.43 -15.05 14.10
N ALA A 15 -22.95 -15.22 15.34
CA ALA A 15 -21.54 -15.44 15.67
C ALA A 15 -21.11 -16.91 15.59
N SER A 16 -22.05 -17.86 15.49
CA SER A 16 -21.73 -19.27 15.23
C SER A 16 -21.37 -19.45 13.76
N THR A 17 -20.17 -19.03 13.39
CA THR A 17 -19.59 -19.34 12.09
C THR A 17 -19.29 -20.84 12.05
N ASN A 18 -19.68 -21.50 10.96
CA ASN A 18 -19.28 -22.88 10.72
C ASN A 18 -17.77 -22.92 10.54
N ILE A 19 -17.03 -23.27 11.60
CA ILE A 19 -15.60 -23.53 11.53
C ILE A 19 -15.44 -24.91 10.87
N TYR A 20 -15.53 -24.97 9.55
CA TYR A 20 -14.87 -26.05 8.83
C TYR A 20 -13.40 -25.63 8.71
N PRO A 21 -12.47 -26.28 9.44
CA PRO A 21 -11.06 -26.03 9.26
C PRO A 21 -10.64 -26.53 7.87
N GLN A 22 -10.83 -25.69 6.86
CA GLN A 22 -10.34 -25.96 5.52
C GLN A 22 -8.95 -25.36 5.40
N ILE A 23 -7.99 -26.21 5.08
CA ILE A 23 -6.69 -25.74 4.59
C ILE A 23 -6.95 -25.18 3.20
N SER A 24 -6.70 -23.89 3.02
CA SER A 24 -6.85 -23.23 1.73
C SER A 24 -5.53 -22.60 1.32
N LEU A 25 -5.25 -22.64 0.03
CA LEU A 25 -4.16 -21.89 -0.60
C LEU A 25 -4.77 -21.10 -1.75
N GLN A 26 -4.55 -19.79 -1.75
CA GLN A 26 -5.02 -18.88 -2.79
C GLN A 26 -3.84 -18.02 -3.24
N ILE A 27 -3.71 -17.83 -4.55
CA ILE A 27 -2.68 -16.98 -5.14
C ILE A 27 -3.37 -16.09 -6.16
N GLY A 28 -3.03 -14.81 -6.15
CA GLY A 28 -3.54 -13.83 -7.09
C GLY A 28 -2.55 -12.70 -7.29
N GLY A 29 -2.82 -11.86 -8.27
CA GLY A 29 -2.09 -10.63 -8.49
C GLY A 29 -3.04 -9.50 -8.85
N GLY A 30 -2.53 -8.29 -8.82
CA GLY A 30 -3.32 -7.10 -9.06
C GLY A 30 -2.47 -5.90 -9.44
N LEU A 31 -3.19 -4.89 -9.86
CA LEU A 31 -2.68 -3.58 -10.21
C LEU A 31 -3.54 -2.53 -9.51
N GLY A 32 -2.90 -1.48 -9.05
CA GLY A 32 -3.54 -0.45 -8.25
C GLY A 32 -2.94 0.92 -8.52
N TYR A 33 -3.65 1.93 -8.03
CA TYR A 33 -3.22 3.31 -8.05
C TYR A 33 -2.81 3.72 -6.64
N ILE A 34 -1.66 4.37 -6.52
CA ILE A 34 -1.14 4.86 -5.25
C ILE A 34 -1.12 6.39 -5.28
N SER A 35 -1.64 6.99 -4.21
CA SER A 35 -1.51 8.41 -3.91
C SER A 35 -0.78 8.55 -2.56
N PRO A 36 0.43 9.12 -2.56
CA PRO A 36 1.19 9.42 -1.34
C PRO A 36 0.44 10.38 -0.43
N THR A 37 0.51 10.18 0.89
CA THR A 37 -0.19 11.03 1.89
C THR A 37 0.68 11.51 3.06
N GLY A 38 1.91 11.00 3.20
CA GLY A 38 2.87 11.40 4.23
C GLY A 38 4.01 12.23 3.65
N ASP A 39 5.23 12.04 4.16
CA ASP A 39 6.46 12.73 3.69
C ASP A 39 6.69 12.58 2.19
N TYR A 40 6.09 11.56 1.55
CA TYR A 40 6.17 11.36 0.11
C TYR A 40 5.28 12.30 -0.70
N ALA A 41 4.23 12.89 -0.12
CA ALA A 41 3.32 13.81 -0.81
C ALA A 41 3.96 15.19 -1.06
N GLY A 42 3.19 16.12 -1.62
CA GLY A 42 3.61 17.50 -1.84
C GLY A 42 3.99 17.81 -3.28
N SER A 43 4.56 18.99 -3.48
CA SER A 43 4.99 19.51 -4.77
C SER A 43 6.50 19.35 -4.98
N THR A 44 6.95 19.56 -6.21
CA THR A 44 8.37 19.63 -6.57
C THR A 44 9.11 20.78 -5.89
N ILE A 45 8.40 21.86 -5.56
CA ILE A 45 8.91 22.96 -4.73
C ILE A 45 9.17 22.46 -3.30
N ASP A 46 8.28 21.64 -2.74
CA ASP A 46 8.46 21.06 -1.41
C ASP A 46 9.66 20.10 -1.37
N PHE A 47 9.89 19.36 -2.46
CA PHE A 47 11.08 18.55 -2.67
C PHE A 47 12.35 19.40 -2.75
N TYR A 48 12.34 20.46 -3.56
CA TYR A 48 13.47 21.37 -3.67
C TYR A 48 13.85 22.00 -2.32
N ASN A 49 12.83 22.37 -1.53
CA ASN A 49 13.02 22.94 -0.19
C ASN A 49 13.38 21.90 0.88
N GLY A 50 13.49 20.61 0.54
CA GLY A 50 13.83 19.54 1.48
C GLY A 50 12.74 19.28 2.53
N THR A 51 11.48 19.61 2.24
CA THR A 51 10.36 19.48 3.18
C THR A 51 9.54 18.21 3.00
N ASN A 52 9.33 17.76 1.76
CA ASN A 52 8.69 16.49 1.41
C ASN A 52 9.37 15.88 0.17
N TYR A 53 9.02 14.67 -0.26
CA TYR A 53 9.54 14.09 -1.49
C TYR A 53 8.82 14.56 -2.77
N GLY A 54 7.68 15.26 -2.66
CA GLY A 54 7.04 15.91 -3.80
C GLY A 54 6.42 14.96 -4.83
N MET A 55 5.92 13.80 -4.39
CA MET A 55 5.34 12.79 -5.28
C MET A 55 3.85 13.05 -5.49
N SER A 56 3.38 12.90 -6.74
CA SER A 56 1.98 13.10 -7.09
C SER A 56 1.17 11.80 -6.91
N SER A 57 1.51 10.78 -7.70
CA SER A 57 0.84 9.50 -7.71
C SER A 57 1.60 8.49 -8.55
N GLY A 58 1.12 7.26 -8.57
CA GLY A 58 1.53 6.30 -9.57
C GLY A 58 0.83 4.97 -9.43
N PHE A 59 1.50 3.90 -9.86
CA PHE A 59 0.89 2.59 -9.98
C PHE A 59 1.62 1.57 -9.14
N ASN A 60 0.88 0.56 -8.69
CA ASN A 60 1.47 -0.63 -8.09
C ASN A 60 1.07 -1.90 -8.83
N TYR A 61 1.96 -2.86 -8.74
CA TYR A 61 1.76 -4.23 -9.18
C TYR A 61 2.07 -5.12 -8.00
N HIS A 62 1.20 -6.07 -7.71
CA HIS A 62 1.41 -6.95 -6.57
C HIS A 62 1.02 -8.39 -6.87
N ALA A 63 1.68 -9.31 -6.18
CA ALA A 63 1.29 -10.70 -6.07
C ALA A 63 0.96 -11.00 -4.60
N LYS A 64 -0.23 -11.57 -4.35
CA LYS A 64 -0.71 -11.97 -3.02
C LYS A 64 -0.86 -13.48 -2.96
N ALA A 65 -0.27 -14.10 -1.94
CA ALA A 65 -0.54 -15.48 -1.56
C ALA A 65 -1.25 -15.48 -0.20
N ARG A 66 -2.24 -16.37 -0.04
CA ARG A 66 -3.04 -16.52 1.18
C ARG A 66 -3.12 -17.99 1.55
N VAL A 67 -2.91 -18.29 2.83
CA VAL A 67 -3.04 -19.62 3.41
C VAL A 67 -4.06 -19.56 4.54
N GLY A 68 -5.13 -20.34 4.42
CA GLY A 68 -6.08 -20.57 5.51
C GLY A 68 -5.73 -21.84 6.27
N LEU A 69 -5.63 -21.76 7.60
CA LEU A 69 -5.40 -22.90 8.48
C LEU A 69 -6.29 -22.78 9.71
N LEU A 70 -7.21 -23.74 9.89
CA LEU A 70 -8.05 -23.88 11.09
C LEU A 70 -8.82 -22.60 11.49
N GLY A 71 -9.25 -21.78 10.53
CA GLY A 71 -9.97 -20.52 10.77
C GLY A 71 -9.09 -19.27 10.90
N LEU A 72 -7.76 -19.43 10.87
CA LEU A 72 -6.82 -18.32 10.70
C LEU A 72 -6.43 -18.21 9.23
N ASN A 73 -6.45 -16.99 8.67
CA ASN A 73 -5.86 -16.75 7.36
C ASN A 73 -4.60 -15.91 7.53
N LEU A 74 -3.53 -16.33 6.88
CA LEU A 74 -2.29 -15.57 6.74
C LEU A 74 -2.11 -15.22 5.28
N PHE A 75 -1.50 -14.07 5.03
CA PHE A 75 -1.15 -13.68 3.68
C PHE A 75 0.28 -13.14 3.60
N GLY A 76 0.83 -13.19 2.38
CA GLY A 76 2.03 -12.50 1.98
C GLY A 76 1.78 -11.76 0.68
N ILE A 77 2.29 -10.53 0.56
CA ILE A 77 2.26 -9.72 -0.65
C ILE A 77 3.68 -9.31 -1.00
N ILE A 78 4.02 -9.45 -2.28
CA ILE A 78 5.17 -8.78 -2.88
C ILE A 78 4.60 -7.71 -3.81
N GLU A 79 5.04 -6.47 -3.65
CA GLU A 79 4.53 -5.30 -4.36
C GLU A 79 5.67 -4.48 -4.93
N TYR A 80 5.49 -3.99 -6.15
CA TYR A 80 6.36 -3.03 -6.80
C TYR A 80 5.52 -1.81 -7.19
N SER A 81 5.91 -0.65 -6.69
CA SER A 81 5.19 0.60 -6.87
C SER A 81 6.10 1.64 -7.52
N THR A 82 5.59 2.36 -8.51
CA THR A 82 6.26 3.52 -9.08
C THR A 82 5.44 4.76 -8.76
N VAL A 83 6.11 5.82 -8.32
CA VAL A 83 5.51 7.13 -8.08
C VAL A 83 6.42 8.20 -8.67
N SER A 84 5.83 9.25 -9.23
CA SER A 84 6.59 10.35 -9.81
C SER A 84 5.98 11.69 -9.46
N GLY A 85 6.82 12.72 -9.50
CA GLY A 85 6.42 14.11 -9.39
C GLY A 85 7.27 14.97 -10.32
N ASP A 86 6.61 15.83 -11.08
CA ASP A 86 7.21 16.79 -11.99
C ASP A 86 6.71 18.20 -11.64
N GLY A 87 7.57 19.19 -11.83
CA GLY A 87 7.20 20.59 -11.73
C GLY A 87 8.39 21.50 -11.52
N GLU A 88 8.10 22.78 -11.30
CA GLU A 88 9.13 23.80 -11.24
C GLU A 88 9.83 23.86 -9.88
N SER A 89 11.12 24.22 -9.86
CA SER A 89 11.86 24.45 -8.61
C SER A 89 11.37 25.70 -7.86
N GLU A 90 11.04 26.75 -8.62
CA GLU A 90 10.32 27.95 -8.19
C GLU A 90 9.40 28.39 -9.36
N PRO A 91 8.33 29.16 -9.12
CA PRO A 91 7.46 29.62 -10.20
C PRO A 91 8.22 30.31 -11.34
N GLY A 92 8.19 29.70 -12.53
CA GLY A 92 8.86 30.14 -13.75
C GLY A 92 10.37 29.92 -13.78
N LYS A 93 10.94 29.10 -12.90
CA LYS A 93 12.37 28.81 -12.86
C LYS A 93 12.66 27.32 -12.66
N GLY A 94 13.39 26.76 -13.62
CA GLY A 94 14.00 25.44 -13.55
C GLY A 94 12.97 24.30 -13.40
N GLU A 95 13.24 23.17 -14.01
CA GLU A 95 12.37 21.99 -13.92
C GLU A 95 13.04 20.94 -13.05
N VAL A 96 12.23 20.30 -12.21
CA VAL A 96 12.64 19.16 -11.39
C VAL A 96 11.71 18.01 -11.72
N GLU A 97 12.30 16.86 -12.02
CA GLU A 97 11.56 15.61 -12.18
C GLU A 97 12.10 14.64 -11.15
N ASN A 98 11.21 14.04 -10.37
CA ASN A 98 11.57 13.05 -9.38
C ASN A 98 10.73 11.78 -9.57
N SER A 99 11.40 10.63 -9.64
CA SER A 99 10.81 9.32 -9.86
C SER A 99 11.31 8.33 -8.83
N HIS A 100 10.39 7.70 -8.10
CA HIS A 100 10.71 6.72 -7.08
C HIS A 100 10.08 5.36 -7.40
N SER A 101 10.83 4.32 -7.08
CA SER A 101 10.37 2.94 -7.10
C SER A 101 10.42 2.36 -5.68
N ILE A 102 9.37 1.65 -5.32
CA ILE A 102 9.20 1.08 -3.98
C ILE A 102 8.92 -0.40 -4.12
N PHE A 103 9.86 -1.22 -3.66
CA PHE A 103 9.67 -2.66 -3.52
C PHE A 103 9.23 -2.98 -2.10
N SER A 104 8.08 -3.63 -1.94
CA SER A 104 7.49 -3.91 -0.62
C SER A 104 7.21 -5.40 -0.45
N ILE A 105 7.55 -5.92 0.72
CA ILE A 105 7.12 -7.24 1.18
C ILE A 105 6.22 -7.03 2.39
N LYS A 106 4.95 -7.45 2.28
CA LYS A 106 3.95 -7.34 3.34
C LYS A 106 3.53 -8.73 3.79
N ALA A 107 3.32 -8.91 5.09
CA ALA A 107 2.78 -10.16 5.62
C ALA A 107 1.96 -9.92 6.89
N GLY A 108 0.93 -10.73 7.09
CA GLY A 108 0.15 -10.68 8.32
C GLY A 108 -1.14 -11.47 8.29
N PRO A 109 -1.97 -11.33 9.36
CA PRO A 109 -3.26 -11.98 9.45
C PRO A 109 -4.32 -11.33 8.55
N GLU A 110 -5.26 -12.15 8.08
CA GLU A 110 -6.46 -11.73 7.38
C GLU A 110 -7.71 -12.32 8.03
N PHE A 111 -8.72 -11.48 8.18
CA PHE A 111 -10.01 -11.82 8.75
C PHE A 111 -11.10 -11.71 7.69
N ASN A 112 -11.69 -12.85 7.33
CA ASN A 112 -12.78 -12.92 6.36
C ASN A 112 -14.14 -12.67 7.06
N ILE A 113 -14.92 -11.71 6.55
CA ILE A 113 -16.22 -11.27 7.08
C ILE A 113 -17.30 -11.50 6.01
N SER A 114 -17.31 -12.71 5.44
CA SER A 114 -18.18 -13.05 4.31
C SER A 114 -19.48 -13.69 4.80
N PRO A 115 -20.64 -13.32 4.23
CA PRO A 115 -21.88 -14.03 4.48
C PRO A 115 -21.75 -15.51 4.09
N PRO A 116 -22.37 -16.45 4.83
CA PRO A 116 -22.38 -17.85 4.45
C PRO A 116 -22.91 -18.03 3.03
N LEU A 117 -22.24 -18.87 2.23
CA LEU A 117 -22.61 -19.24 0.85
C LEU A 117 -22.52 -18.11 -0.18
N SER A 118 -21.99 -16.93 0.16
CA SER A 118 -21.76 -15.86 -0.81
C SER A 118 -20.53 -16.17 -1.68
N PRO A 119 -20.61 -15.99 -3.03
CA PRO A 119 -19.45 -16.08 -3.90
C PRO A 119 -18.51 -14.87 -3.75
N VAL A 120 -18.97 -13.80 -3.10
CA VAL A 120 -18.21 -12.57 -2.83
C VAL A 120 -18.00 -12.43 -1.34
N GLY A 121 -16.75 -12.15 -0.96
CA GLY A 121 -16.36 -12.00 0.43
C GLY A 121 -15.73 -10.64 0.72
N PHE A 122 -15.93 -10.18 1.96
CA PHE A 122 -15.20 -9.05 2.50
C PHE A 122 -14.09 -9.56 3.39
N TYR A 123 -12.96 -8.88 3.41
CA TYR A 123 -11.85 -9.21 4.30
C TYR A 123 -11.18 -7.95 4.82
N VAL A 124 -10.55 -8.07 5.99
CA VAL A 124 -9.73 -7.05 6.60
C VAL A 124 -8.37 -7.66 6.93
N ASP A 125 -7.32 -6.95 6.55
CA ASP A 125 -5.93 -7.37 6.70
C ASP A 125 -5.23 -6.51 7.74
N GLY A 126 -4.48 -7.13 8.64
CA GLY A 126 -3.43 -6.47 9.41
C GLY A 126 -2.08 -6.94 8.89
N PHE A 127 -1.09 -6.05 8.73
CA PHE A 127 0.21 -6.44 8.21
C PHE A 127 1.35 -5.61 8.75
N ILE A 128 2.54 -6.21 8.69
CA ILE A 128 3.82 -5.51 8.71
C ILE A 128 4.35 -5.43 7.27
N SER A 129 5.09 -4.37 6.96
CA SER A 129 5.68 -4.14 5.65
C SER A 129 7.16 -3.81 5.80
N VAL A 130 7.99 -4.41 4.95
CA VAL A 130 9.37 -3.98 4.72
C VAL A 130 9.44 -3.40 3.33
N ASN A 131 9.94 -2.17 3.21
CA ASN A 131 9.91 -1.40 1.98
C ASN A 131 11.33 -0.96 1.62
N THR A 132 11.75 -1.26 0.41
CA THR A 132 13.01 -0.78 -0.17
C THR A 132 12.69 0.28 -1.20
N PHE A 133 13.25 1.47 -0.98
CA PHE A 133 13.05 2.64 -1.81
C PHE A 133 14.28 2.88 -2.68
N SER A 134 14.04 3.14 -3.96
CA SER A 134 15.03 3.60 -4.93
C SER A 134 14.44 4.73 -5.76
N GLY A 135 15.26 5.52 -6.44
CA GLY A 135 14.74 6.57 -7.29
C GLY A 135 15.80 7.36 -8.01
N THR A 136 15.34 8.30 -8.82
CA THR A 136 16.16 9.18 -9.64
C THR A 136 15.55 10.58 -9.64
N VAL A 137 16.41 11.58 -9.54
CA VAL A 137 16.05 13.00 -9.60
C VAL A 137 16.78 13.66 -10.75
N ASN A 138 16.07 14.40 -11.59
CA ASN A 138 16.62 15.17 -12.69
C ASN A 138 16.39 16.65 -12.44
N PHE A 139 17.48 17.43 -12.44
CA PHE A 139 17.42 18.89 -12.31
C PHE A 139 17.74 19.53 -13.66
N GLN A 140 16.93 20.50 -14.10
CA GLN A 140 17.14 21.25 -15.33
C GLN A 140 17.03 22.76 -15.09
N GLY A 141 18.14 23.49 -15.23
CA GLY A 141 18.13 24.95 -15.13
C GLY A 141 17.80 25.52 -13.75
N VAL A 142 18.14 24.81 -12.68
CA VAL A 142 17.89 25.20 -11.28
C VAL A 142 19.05 26.04 -10.73
N ALA A 143 18.74 27.05 -9.91
CA ALA A 143 19.70 28.11 -9.53
C ALA A 143 20.83 27.65 -8.60
N GLU A 144 20.68 26.52 -7.90
CA GLU A 144 21.63 26.06 -6.87
C GLU A 144 22.11 24.61 -7.07
N VAL A 145 21.59 23.91 -8.07
CA VAL A 145 21.94 22.51 -8.37
C VAL A 145 22.36 22.40 -9.83
N PRO A 146 23.54 21.85 -10.13
CA PRO A 146 23.94 21.58 -11.51
C PRO A 146 22.89 20.71 -12.21
N SER A 147 22.63 21.02 -13.47
CA SER A 147 21.70 20.20 -14.24
C SER A 147 22.27 18.81 -14.48
N GLY A 148 21.44 17.79 -14.30
CA GLY A 148 21.87 16.40 -14.39
C GLY A 148 20.95 15.45 -13.65
N GLU A 149 21.17 14.17 -13.92
CA GLU A 149 20.48 13.05 -13.30
C GLU A 149 21.26 12.56 -12.08
N TYR A 150 20.56 12.41 -10.96
CA TYR A 150 21.11 11.98 -9.67
C TYR A 150 20.35 10.77 -9.16
N GLU A 151 21.06 9.69 -8.85
CA GLU A 151 20.48 8.48 -8.28
C GLU A 151 20.28 8.62 -6.76
N LEU A 152 19.08 8.26 -6.29
CA LEU A 152 18.79 8.12 -4.87
C LEU A 152 19.18 6.72 -4.41
N SER A 153 20.13 6.65 -3.48
CA SER A 153 20.64 5.37 -2.96
C SER A 153 19.55 4.56 -2.27
N ASN A 154 19.56 3.24 -2.46
CA ASN A 154 18.61 2.32 -1.85
C ASN A 154 18.55 2.48 -0.32
N GLN A 155 17.35 2.72 0.21
CA GLN A 155 17.08 2.64 1.66
C GLN A 155 15.99 1.61 1.94
N THR A 156 16.21 0.74 2.92
CA THR A 156 15.22 -0.22 3.40
C THR A 156 14.67 0.24 4.74
N ARG A 157 13.34 0.29 4.87
CA ARG A 157 12.63 0.68 6.09
C ARG A 157 11.43 -0.23 6.36
#